data_AF-A0A3D5ZRP4-F1
#
_entry.id   AF-A0A3D5ZRP4-F1
#
_cell.length_a   1.000
_cell.length_b   1.000
_cell.length_c   1.000
_cell.angle_alpha   90.00
_cell.angle_beta   90.00
_cell.angle_gamma   90.00
#
_symmetry.space_group_name_H-M   'P 1'
#
loop_
_entity.id
_entity.type
_entity.pdbx_description
1 polymer ?
#
loop_
_entity_poly.entity_id
_entity_poly.type
_entity_poly.pdbx_seq_one_letter_code
_entity_poly.pdbx_strand_id
1 'polypeptide(L)'
;MNKDLNDKLKSAFESETPDVLAEVMARLDDTVQLEKEPIVLSAVTSSKKGKHAERRFKYKPAFTFLRSCAYTAMIAAGVIIGGFATFGYNPTEYAMTASATSVYIDVNPSIEFSLDEDANVLSATAINKDGEEVLNGIDLKKEEFGTMIKTVLHEMYQSGYIQSDSTTVLLSVEGSVSDNFVRGMVGSVNEAFRKSGKKCAVIAQRIAPGEDVIKDAKDKGVSVGKYSLVRKLIDKGAVAPDVNDDRNLFGDPISELCNMPIKDLSLMYSTYVNYAAGGDPFSGDVVYKSDDFNFSGYCAVNNALTNVLSREGKTQEDVLSKRIYAIAEFRGGTPVMYYYVYIKYESSPNIEHFYKIDALSGTISGTCA
;
A
#
# COMPACT_ATOMS: atom_id res chain seq x y z
N MET A 1 47.49 27.66 19.77
CA MET A 1 46.57 27.42 18.63
C MET A 1 45.28 26.84 19.21
N ASN A 2 44.11 27.45 19.15
CA ASN A 2 43.73 28.67 18.46
C ASN A 2 42.38 29.18 19.03
N LYS A 3 42.42 29.92 20.15
CA LYS A 3 41.22 30.58 20.72
C LYS A 3 40.57 31.51 19.69
N ASP A 4 41.41 32.18 18.90
CA ASP A 4 41.05 33.01 17.76
C ASP A 4 40.30 32.25 16.65
N LEU A 5 40.55 30.95 16.47
CA LEU A 5 39.81 30.13 15.48
C LEU A 5 38.41 29.78 15.97
N ASN A 6 38.26 29.48 17.26
CA ASN A 6 36.94 29.22 17.85
C ASN A 6 36.10 30.49 17.90
N ASP A 7 36.70 31.64 18.17
CA ASP A 7 36.01 32.92 18.18
C ASP A 7 35.56 33.29 16.73
N LYS A 8 36.39 33.00 15.71
CA LYS A 8 36.03 33.17 14.29
C LYS A 8 34.97 32.18 13.81
N LEU A 9 35.01 30.93 14.27
CA LEU A 9 33.99 29.91 13.96
C LEU A 9 32.64 30.28 14.58
N LYS A 10 32.66 30.80 15.81
CA LYS A 10 31.45 31.26 16.49
C LYS A 10 30.86 32.50 15.82
N SER A 11 31.68 33.48 15.45
CA SER A 11 31.19 34.65 14.72
C SER A 11 30.65 34.30 13.32
N ALA A 12 31.27 33.34 12.63
CA ALA A 12 30.78 32.86 11.33
C ALA A 12 29.45 32.10 11.47
N PHE A 13 29.28 31.30 12.52
CA PHE A 13 28.04 30.58 12.79
C PHE A 13 26.88 31.52 13.14
N GLU A 14 27.13 32.56 13.96
CA GLU A 14 26.15 33.58 14.33
C GLU A 14 25.80 34.52 13.15
N SER A 15 26.72 34.70 12.19
CA SER A 15 26.50 35.47 10.95
C SER A 15 25.63 34.73 9.93
N GLU A 16 25.71 33.40 9.87
CA GLU A 16 24.98 32.57 8.89
C GLU A 16 23.61 32.11 9.40
N THR A 17 23.35 32.24 10.70
CA THR A 17 22.06 31.91 11.34
C THR A 17 21.63 33.02 12.30
N PRO A 18 21.21 34.20 11.80
CA PRO A 18 20.67 35.23 12.67
C PRO A 18 19.42 34.69 13.40
N ASP A 19 19.38 34.89 14.71
CA ASP A 19 18.22 34.52 15.54
C ASP A 19 17.04 35.44 15.22
N VAL A 20 16.27 35.03 14.21
CA VAL A 20 15.08 35.74 13.72
C VAL A 20 13.82 35.30 14.44
N LEU A 21 13.90 34.49 15.51
CA LEU A 21 12.72 33.99 16.22
C LEU A 21 11.89 35.14 16.82
N ALA A 22 12.55 36.16 17.37
CA ALA A 22 11.88 37.34 17.89
C ALA A 22 11.22 38.18 16.78
N GLU A 23 11.84 38.25 15.59
CA GLU A 23 11.28 38.96 14.43
C GLU A 23 10.10 38.19 13.81
N VAL A 24 10.18 36.86 13.76
CA VAL A 24 9.09 35.99 13.32
C VAL A 24 7.91 36.04 14.29
N MET A 25 8.16 36.05 15.61
CA MET A 25 7.10 36.21 16.60
C MET A 25 6.46 37.61 16.57
N ALA A 26 7.25 38.67 16.33
CA ALA A 26 6.71 40.01 16.12
C ALA A 26 5.85 40.11 14.84
N ARG A 27 6.24 39.45 13.74
CA ARG A 27 5.43 39.38 12.51
C ARG A 27 4.14 38.56 12.68
N LEU A 28 4.11 37.60 13.60
CA LEU A 28 2.93 36.80 13.93
C LEU A 28 1.94 37.56 14.82
N ASP A 29 2.39 38.49 15.66
CA ASP A 29 1.50 39.36 16.44
C ASP A 29 0.82 40.45 15.58
N ASP A 30 1.52 40.98 14.56
CA ASP A 30 0.96 41.98 13.64
C ASP A 30 0.03 41.38 12.57
N THR A 31 0.15 40.08 12.26
CA THR A 31 -0.72 39.38 11.29
C THR A 31 -2.01 38.81 11.92
N VAL A 32 -2.17 38.91 13.25
CA VAL A 32 -3.40 38.49 13.96
C VAL A 32 -4.39 39.66 14.18
N GLN A 33 -4.11 40.86 13.65
CA GLN A 33 -4.96 42.06 13.81
C GLN A 33 -5.88 42.41 12.61
N LEU A 34 -5.93 41.62 11.53
CA LEU A 34 -6.88 41.79 10.41
C LEU A 34 -7.31 40.38 9.97
N GLU A 35 -8.47 39.80 10.30
CA GLU A 35 -9.84 40.32 10.15
C GLU A 35 -10.69 39.97 11.39
N LYS A 36 -11.07 40.99 12.15
CA LYS A 36 -12.29 40.97 12.99
C LYS A 36 -13.12 42.19 12.62
N GLU A 37 -13.78 42.15 11.48
CA GLU A 37 -14.91 43.04 11.23
C GLU A 37 -16.23 42.28 11.44
N PRO A 38 -17.11 42.75 12.34
CA PRO A 38 -18.43 42.19 12.48
C PRO A 38 -19.28 42.56 11.26
N ILE A 39 -20.00 41.59 10.70
CA ILE A 39 -21.07 41.87 9.74
C ILE A 39 -22.11 42.75 10.44
N VAL A 40 -22.11 44.03 10.07
CA VAL A 40 -23.11 45.02 10.49
C VAL A 40 -24.35 44.82 9.62
N LEU A 41 -25.37 44.11 10.14
CA LEU A 41 -26.70 44.19 9.54
C LEU A 41 -27.43 45.38 10.14
N SER A 42 -27.63 46.38 9.30
CA SER A 42 -28.32 47.63 9.59
C SER A 42 -29.71 47.41 10.16
N ALA A 43 -29.94 47.97 11.35
CA ALA A 43 -31.26 48.22 11.86
C ALA A 43 -31.90 49.35 11.04
N VAL A 44 -32.96 49.03 10.30
CA VAL A 44 -34.03 50.00 9.98
C VAL A 44 -35.22 49.67 10.88
N THR A 45 -35.32 50.40 11.98
CA THR A 45 -36.54 50.51 12.78
C THR A 45 -37.30 51.77 12.39
N SER A 46 -38.54 51.62 11.95
CA SER A 46 -39.63 52.62 11.95
C SER A 46 -40.81 51.96 11.21
N SER A 47 -42.08 51.92 11.64
CA SER A 47 -42.79 52.54 12.75
C SER A 47 -44.24 52.04 12.72
N LYS A 48 -44.85 52.00 13.92
CA LYS A 48 -46.29 52.10 14.24
C LYS A 48 -47.28 50.95 14.00
N LYS A 49 -47.61 50.33 15.14
CA LYS A 49 -48.95 49.92 15.59
C LYS A 49 -50.10 50.83 15.11
N GLY A 50 -51.27 50.21 14.82
CA GLY A 50 -52.57 50.86 14.99
C GLY A 50 -53.81 50.16 14.41
N LYS A 51 -54.38 49.19 15.16
CA LYS A 51 -55.82 48.80 15.35
C LYS A 51 -56.70 48.59 14.09
N HIS A 52 -57.38 47.45 13.92
CA HIS A 52 -58.58 47.08 14.69
C HIS A 52 -58.93 45.57 14.57
N ALA A 53 -59.44 45.02 15.69
CA ALA A 53 -60.46 43.98 15.89
C ALA A 53 -60.62 42.84 14.82
N GLU A 54 -60.64 41.54 15.15
CA GLU A 54 -61.58 40.89 16.06
C GLU A 54 -61.13 39.48 16.52
N ARG A 55 -61.42 39.19 17.80
CA ARG A 55 -61.95 37.94 18.39
C ARG A 55 -61.39 36.57 17.91
N ARG A 56 -60.80 35.79 18.84
CA ARG A 56 -61.45 34.62 19.54
C ARG A 56 -60.46 33.73 20.31
N PHE A 57 -60.83 33.50 21.57
CA PHE A 57 -60.81 32.27 22.39
C PHE A 57 -59.55 31.38 22.60
N LYS A 58 -59.05 31.49 23.84
CA LYS A 58 -58.72 30.48 24.88
C LYS A 58 -57.78 29.28 24.61
N TYR A 59 -56.68 29.33 25.37
CA TYR A 59 -56.03 28.32 26.24
C TYR A 59 -55.67 26.90 25.72
N LYS A 60 -54.35 26.69 25.63
CA LYS A 60 -53.58 25.42 25.72
C LYS A 60 -53.70 24.81 27.16
N PRO A 61 -53.24 23.57 27.48
CA PRO A 61 -52.16 22.82 26.80
C PRO A 61 -52.21 21.26 26.76
N ALA A 62 -51.18 20.73 26.08
CA ALA A 62 -50.43 19.49 26.31
C ALA A 62 -51.09 18.15 25.91
N PHE A 63 -50.79 17.76 24.68
CA PHE A 63 -51.03 16.42 24.14
C PHE A 63 -49.86 15.50 24.48
N THR A 64 -50.24 14.32 24.94
CA THR A 64 -49.45 13.13 25.23
C THR A 64 -48.65 12.60 24.04
N PHE A 65 -47.50 12.07 24.41
CA PHE A 65 -46.65 11.07 23.77
C PHE A 65 -47.26 10.19 22.66
N LEU A 66 -46.39 9.95 21.66
CA LEU A 66 -46.21 8.68 20.95
C LEU A 66 -47.16 8.36 19.80
N ARG A 67 -46.74 8.78 18.59
CA ARG A 67 -46.60 7.95 17.37
C ARG A 67 -46.19 8.86 16.21
N SER A 68 -45.35 8.36 15.31
CA SER A 68 -44.96 8.93 13.99
C SER A 68 -43.68 9.79 13.88
N CYS A 69 -42.53 9.24 14.26
CA CYS A 69 -41.20 9.67 13.75
C CYS A 69 -40.71 8.75 12.62
N ALA A 70 -41.50 8.60 11.55
CA ALA A 70 -41.14 7.73 10.41
C ALA A 70 -41.03 8.47 9.06
N TYR A 71 -41.15 9.81 9.01
CA TYR A 71 -41.20 10.53 7.73
C TYR A 71 -40.26 11.75 7.60
N THR A 72 -39.36 12.01 8.56
CA THR A 72 -38.35 13.09 8.42
C THR A 72 -36.90 12.61 8.38
N ALA A 73 -36.63 11.33 8.60
CA ALA A 73 -35.28 10.75 8.45
C ALA A 73 -34.90 10.44 6.97
N MET A 74 -35.85 10.51 6.04
CA MET A 74 -35.63 10.19 4.62
C MET A 74 -34.94 11.31 3.82
N ILE A 75 -34.83 12.54 4.34
CA ILE A 75 -34.15 13.65 3.63
C ILE A 75 -32.73 13.90 4.16
N ALA A 76 -32.38 13.40 5.36
CA ALA A 76 -31.00 13.42 5.85
C ALA A 76 -30.17 12.20 5.39
N ALA A 77 -30.81 11.07 5.06
CA ALA A 77 -30.12 9.90 4.49
C ALA A 77 -29.90 10.00 2.96
N GLY A 78 -30.66 10.86 2.26
CA GLY A 78 -30.53 11.06 0.81
C GLY A 78 -29.32 11.90 0.39
N VAL A 79 -28.72 12.68 1.29
CA VAL A 79 -27.55 13.53 0.98
C VAL A 79 -26.22 12.81 1.23
N ILE A 80 -26.19 11.78 2.07
CA ILE A 80 -25.00 10.93 2.25
C ILE A 80 -24.90 9.87 1.14
N ILE A 81 -26.01 9.49 0.50
CA ILE A 81 -26.03 8.58 -0.66
C ILE A 81 -26.02 9.36 -1.99
N GLY A 82 -26.51 10.60 -2.03
CA GLY A 82 -26.56 11.43 -3.24
C GLY A 82 -25.35 12.36 -3.47
N GLY A 83 -24.53 12.62 -2.45
CA GLY A 83 -23.36 13.51 -2.55
C GLY A 83 -22.06 12.85 -3.02
N PHE A 84 -21.99 11.52 -3.01
CA PHE A 84 -20.85 10.73 -3.51
C PHE A 84 -21.01 10.28 -4.98
N ALA A 85 -22.18 10.49 -5.58
CA ALA A 85 -22.47 10.06 -6.95
C ALA A 85 -22.08 11.08 -8.03
N THR A 86 -21.51 12.24 -7.68
CA THR A 86 -21.14 13.29 -8.65
C THR A 86 -19.65 13.36 -8.96
N PHE A 87 -18.81 12.50 -8.38
CA PHE A 87 -17.46 12.24 -8.85
C PHE A 87 -17.42 10.92 -9.62
N GLY A 88 -17.82 10.97 -10.90
CA GLY A 88 -17.17 10.18 -11.95
C GLY A 88 -17.59 8.74 -12.23
N TYR A 89 -18.72 8.21 -11.72
CA TYR A 89 -19.21 6.90 -12.20
C TYR A 89 -20.03 7.05 -13.49
N ASN A 90 -19.34 7.24 -14.62
CA ASN A 90 -19.90 7.03 -15.96
C ASN A 90 -19.46 5.64 -16.47
N PRO A 91 -20.26 4.58 -16.38
CA PRO A 91 -19.88 3.25 -16.86
C PRO A 91 -20.14 3.09 -18.37
N THR A 92 -19.99 4.15 -19.16
CA THR A 92 -20.22 4.12 -20.62
C THR A 92 -19.39 5.17 -21.33
N GLU A 93 -18.09 4.94 -21.42
CA GLU A 93 -17.27 5.52 -22.50
C GLU A 93 -16.13 4.57 -22.85
N TYR A 94 -16.48 3.37 -23.31
CA TYR A 94 -15.64 2.62 -24.26
C TYR A 94 -15.70 3.36 -25.60
N ALA A 95 -15.17 4.58 -25.65
CA ALA A 95 -14.88 5.26 -26.90
C ALA A 95 -13.54 4.73 -27.40
N MET A 96 -13.56 4.06 -28.54
CA MET A 96 -12.39 3.61 -29.30
C MET A 96 -11.39 4.76 -29.47
N THR A 97 -10.26 4.73 -28.77
CA THR A 97 -9.05 5.51 -29.10
C THR A 97 -7.84 4.95 -28.34
N ALA A 98 -6.84 4.45 -29.09
CA ALA A 98 -5.54 3.91 -28.64
C ALA A 98 -5.61 2.65 -27.75
N SER A 99 -4.61 1.77 -27.87
CA SER A 99 -4.53 0.51 -27.11
C SER A 99 -4.26 0.81 -25.64
N ALA A 100 -5.31 1.05 -24.86
CA ALA A 100 -5.18 1.38 -23.44
C ALA A 100 -4.54 0.20 -22.67
N THR A 101 -3.56 0.49 -21.83
CA THR A 101 -2.86 -0.49 -20.98
C THR A 101 -3.25 -0.28 -19.53
N SER A 102 -3.79 -1.32 -18.89
CA SER A 102 -4.08 -1.29 -17.44
C SER A 102 -2.81 -1.55 -16.63
N VAL A 103 -2.57 -0.71 -15.63
CA VAL A 103 -1.46 -0.80 -14.70
C VAL A 103 -1.97 -0.74 -13.27
N TYR A 104 -1.64 -1.73 -12.46
CA TYR A 104 -2.01 -1.80 -11.05
C TYR A 104 -0.78 -1.49 -10.18
N ILE A 105 -0.98 -0.60 -9.20
CA ILE A 105 0.00 -0.28 -8.16
C ILE A 105 -0.56 -0.74 -6.82
N ASP A 106 0.09 -1.73 -6.23
CA ASP A 106 -0.30 -2.35 -4.97
C ASP A 106 0.77 -2.15 -3.91
N VAL A 107 0.43 -1.38 -2.89
CA VAL A 107 1.21 -1.23 -1.64
C VAL A 107 0.35 -1.56 -0.42
N ASN A 108 -0.93 -1.16 -0.49
CA ASN A 108 -1.81 -0.71 0.59
C ASN A 108 -1.64 0.79 0.83
N PRO A 109 -2.09 1.65 -0.11
CA PRO A 109 -3.27 1.48 -1.00
C PRO A 109 -3.11 0.66 -2.29
N SER A 110 -4.22 0.34 -2.95
CA SER A 110 -4.29 -0.31 -4.27
C SER A 110 -5.03 0.55 -5.30
N ILE A 111 -4.37 0.87 -6.42
CA ILE A 111 -4.89 1.76 -7.47
C ILE A 111 -4.65 1.16 -8.86
N GLU A 112 -5.65 1.27 -9.73
CA GLU A 112 -5.58 0.93 -11.15
C GLU A 112 -5.46 2.20 -12.00
N PHE A 113 -4.58 2.17 -13.00
CA PHE A 113 -4.40 3.22 -13.98
C PHE A 113 -4.65 2.65 -15.37
N SER A 114 -5.41 3.38 -16.19
CA SER A 114 -5.46 3.15 -17.63
C SER A 114 -4.51 4.13 -18.29
N LEU A 115 -3.55 3.64 -19.06
CA LEU A 115 -2.56 4.45 -19.77
C LEU A 115 -2.78 4.38 -21.29
N ASP A 116 -2.46 5.46 -22.00
CA ASP A 116 -2.34 5.42 -23.47
C ASP A 116 -0.99 4.82 -23.91
N GLU A 117 -0.77 4.77 -25.23
CA GLU A 117 0.44 4.20 -25.84
C GLU A 117 1.71 5.01 -25.51
N ASP A 118 1.56 6.28 -25.11
CA ASP A 118 2.63 7.20 -24.69
C ASP A 118 2.83 7.22 -23.17
N ALA A 119 2.20 6.29 -22.43
CA ALA A 119 2.23 6.19 -20.97
C ALA A 119 1.56 7.36 -20.23
N ASN A 120 0.65 8.09 -20.86
CA ASN A 120 -0.15 9.12 -20.20
C ASN A 120 -1.40 8.52 -19.57
N VAL A 121 -1.79 9.06 -18.42
CA VAL A 121 -2.94 8.58 -17.65
C VAL A 121 -4.25 9.00 -18.33
N LEU A 122 -5.04 8.01 -18.72
CA LEU A 122 -6.41 8.17 -19.18
C LEU A 122 -7.39 8.22 -18.00
N SER A 123 -7.18 7.36 -17.00
CA SER A 123 -7.96 7.28 -15.76
C SER A 123 -7.16 6.67 -14.61
N ALA A 124 -7.56 7.00 -13.39
CA ALA A 124 -7.09 6.37 -12.15
C ALA A 124 -8.31 5.94 -11.32
N THR A 125 -8.33 4.68 -10.90
CA THR A 125 -9.45 4.06 -10.18
C THR A 125 -8.93 3.46 -8.88
N ALA A 126 -9.51 3.89 -7.76
CA ALA A 126 -9.24 3.26 -6.47
C ALA A 126 -9.82 1.85 -6.43
N ILE A 127 -9.01 0.87 -6.03
CA ILE A 127 -9.45 -0.53 -5.89
C ILE A 127 -9.92 -0.84 -4.47
N ASN A 128 -9.30 -0.19 -3.47
CA ASN A 128 -9.67 -0.31 -2.08
C ASN A 128 -9.91 1.06 -1.44
N LYS A 129 -10.45 1.07 -0.22
CA LYS A 129 -10.78 2.29 0.53
C LYS A 129 -9.55 3.21 0.74
N ASP A 130 -8.40 2.62 1.04
CA ASP A 130 -7.14 3.36 1.19
C ASP A 130 -6.76 4.06 -0.12
N GLY A 131 -7.12 3.47 -1.27
CA GLY A 131 -6.89 4.04 -2.61
C GLY A 131 -7.80 5.22 -2.89
N GLU A 132 -9.03 5.19 -2.38
CA GLU A 132 -9.95 6.33 -2.46
C GLU A 132 -9.42 7.52 -1.67
N GLU A 133 -8.84 7.27 -0.50
CA GLU A 133 -8.21 8.32 0.32
C GLU A 133 -7.03 8.94 -0.41
N VAL A 134 -6.15 8.14 -1.00
CA VAL A 134 -4.98 8.64 -1.73
C VAL A 134 -5.35 9.35 -3.02
N LEU A 135 -6.40 8.96 -3.73
CA LEU A 135 -6.83 9.66 -4.95
C LEU A 135 -7.69 10.90 -4.68
N ASN A 136 -8.10 11.14 -3.43
CA ASN A 136 -9.02 12.22 -3.10
C ASN A 136 -8.40 13.59 -3.39
N GLY A 137 -9.03 14.36 -4.28
CA GLY A 137 -8.60 15.73 -4.60
C GLY A 137 -7.42 15.83 -5.57
N ILE A 138 -6.97 14.72 -6.16
CA ILE A 138 -5.89 14.71 -7.15
C ILE A 138 -6.47 14.50 -8.55
N ASP A 139 -6.12 15.38 -9.49
CA ASP A 139 -6.39 15.15 -10.92
C ASP A 139 -5.12 14.68 -11.61
N LEU A 140 -5.14 13.42 -12.06
CA LEU A 140 -3.99 12.78 -12.71
C LEU A 140 -4.18 12.69 -14.23
N LYS A 141 -5.28 13.22 -14.78
CA LYS A 141 -5.63 12.99 -16.19
C LYS A 141 -4.64 13.69 -17.12
N LYS A 142 -4.14 12.95 -18.12
CA LYS A 142 -3.10 13.33 -19.08
C LYS A 142 -1.71 13.58 -18.47
N GLU A 143 -1.49 13.23 -17.20
CA GLU A 143 -0.13 13.20 -16.66
C GLU A 143 0.64 12.00 -17.21
N GLU A 144 1.92 12.19 -17.50
CA GLU A 144 2.84 11.08 -17.80
C GLU A 144 2.96 10.18 -16.55
N PHE A 145 2.98 8.86 -16.74
CA PHE A 145 3.09 7.87 -15.66
C PHE A 145 4.19 8.21 -14.65
N GLY A 146 5.37 8.63 -15.12
CA GLY A 146 6.50 8.94 -14.25
C GLY A 146 6.30 10.15 -13.34
N THR A 147 5.43 11.08 -13.72
CA THR A 147 5.03 12.23 -12.90
C THR A 147 3.89 11.84 -11.97
N MET A 148 2.86 11.18 -12.51
CA MET A 148 1.74 10.68 -11.72
C MET A 148 2.20 9.79 -10.56
N ILE A 149 3.11 8.84 -10.80
CA ILE A 149 3.52 7.88 -9.76
C ILE A 149 4.27 8.57 -8.63
N LYS A 150 4.98 9.67 -8.91
CA LYS A 150 5.62 10.50 -7.88
C LYS A 150 4.58 11.20 -7.02
N THR A 151 3.53 11.74 -7.63
CA THR A 151 2.39 12.36 -6.93
C THR A 151 1.68 11.33 -6.05
N VAL A 152 1.33 10.17 -6.60
CA VAL A 152 0.62 9.12 -5.86
C VAL A 152 1.46 8.59 -4.69
N LEU A 153 2.74 8.30 -4.91
CA LEU A 153 3.62 7.84 -3.83
C LEU A 153 3.87 8.93 -2.78
N HIS A 154 3.90 10.21 -3.18
CA HIS A 154 3.97 11.33 -2.24
C HIS A 154 2.74 11.37 -1.33
N GLU A 155 1.55 11.17 -1.89
CA GLU A 155 0.30 11.20 -1.12
C GLU A 155 0.15 9.96 -0.23
N MET A 156 0.58 8.79 -0.70
CA MET A 156 0.73 7.60 0.15
C MET A 156 1.68 7.85 1.32
N TYR A 157 2.73 8.64 1.12
CA TYR A 157 3.65 9.04 2.19
C TYR A 157 2.98 9.99 3.20
N GLN A 158 2.35 11.06 2.73
CA GLN A 158 1.66 12.04 3.59
C GLN A 158 0.55 11.38 4.41
N SER A 159 -0.16 10.43 3.82
CA SER A 159 -1.27 9.71 4.44
C SER A 159 -0.83 8.56 5.37
N GLY A 160 0.48 8.33 5.52
CA GLY A 160 0.99 7.35 6.49
C GLY A 160 1.14 5.92 5.98
N TYR A 161 0.89 5.66 4.70
CA TYR A 161 0.99 4.31 4.11
C TYR A 161 2.43 3.90 3.83
N ILE A 162 3.32 4.86 3.57
CA ILE A 162 4.75 4.65 3.33
C ILE A 162 5.54 5.30 4.47
N GLN A 163 5.86 4.53 5.49
CA GLN A 163 6.52 5.05 6.71
C GLN A 163 7.93 4.50 6.93
N SER A 164 8.18 3.25 6.52
CA SER A 164 9.45 2.56 6.74
C SER A 164 10.23 2.31 5.45
N ASP A 165 11.52 2.04 5.61
CA ASP A 165 12.46 1.66 4.54
C ASP A 165 12.21 0.23 4.00
N SER A 166 11.01 -0.30 4.20
CA SER A 166 10.60 -1.67 3.84
C SER A 166 9.26 -1.72 3.16
N THR A 167 8.89 -0.61 2.55
CA THR A 167 7.73 -0.56 1.67
C THR A 167 8.03 -1.47 0.48
N THR A 168 7.07 -2.31 0.13
CA THR A 168 7.13 -3.12 -1.09
C THR A 168 5.99 -2.68 -2.00
N VAL A 169 6.33 -2.33 -3.24
CA VAL A 169 5.39 -2.02 -4.30
C VAL A 169 5.30 -3.22 -5.22
N LEU A 170 4.08 -3.69 -5.45
CA LEU A 170 3.76 -4.58 -6.55
C LEU A 170 3.21 -3.75 -7.71
N LEU A 171 3.93 -3.76 -8.83
CA LEU A 171 3.54 -3.18 -10.10
C LEU A 171 3.07 -4.31 -11.01
N SER A 172 1.81 -4.28 -11.45
CA SER A 172 1.27 -5.27 -12.38
C SER A 172 0.81 -4.59 -13.66
N VAL A 173 1.24 -5.09 -14.81
CA VAL A 173 0.94 -4.48 -16.11
C VAL A 173 0.20 -5.48 -16.99
N GLU A 174 -0.94 -5.07 -17.52
CA GLU A 174 -1.73 -5.91 -18.42
C GLU A 174 -1.17 -5.93 -19.84
N GLY A 175 -1.29 -7.08 -20.50
CA GLY A 175 -1.04 -7.24 -21.92
C GLY A 175 0.44 -7.35 -22.31
N SER A 176 0.68 -7.25 -23.61
CA SER A 176 1.98 -7.50 -24.24
C SER A 176 2.82 -6.23 -24.36
N VAL A 177 3.08 -5.56 -23.24
CA VAL A 177 3.98 -4.39 -23.21
C VAL A 177 5.45 -4.79 -23.28
N SER A 178 6.29 -3.94 -23.89
CA SER A 178 7.73 -4.20 -24.01
C SER A 178 8.45 -4.26 -22.65
N ASP A 179 9.60 -4.95 -22.58
CA ASP A 179 10.45 -4.97 -21.37
C ASP A 179 10.95 -3.59 -20.99
N ASN A 180 11.24 -2.76 -21.97
CA ASN A 180 11.68 -1.39 -21.74
C ASN A 180 10.59 -0.53 -21.09
N PHE A 181 9.32 -0.74 -21.48
CA PHE A 181 8.18 -0.05 -20.86
C PHE A 181 8.06 -0.40 -19.37
N VAL A 182 8.09 -1.69 -19.03
CA VAL A 182 8.03 -2.16 -17.63
C VAL A 182 9.24 -1.66 -16.84
N ARG A 183 10.46 -1.74 -17.40
CA ARG A 183 11.68 -1.22 -16.78
C ARG A 183 11.62 0.28 -16.55
N GLY A 184 11.05 1.04 -17.50
CA GLY A 184 10.81 2.48 -17.37
C GLY A 184 9.92 2.79 -16.19
N MET A 185 8.78 2.11 -16.08
CA MET A 185 7.85 2.28 -14.94
C MET A 185 8.50 1.95 -13.60
N VAL A 186 9.23 0.84 -13.51
CA VAL A 186 9.98 0.51 -12.28
C VAL A 186 11.05 1.56 -11.98
N GLY A 187 11.73 2.07 -13.01
CA GLY A 187 12.67 3.17 -12.89
C GLY A 187 12.01 4.42 -12.29
N SER A 188 10.81 4.77 -12.74
CA SER A 188 10.04 5.90 -12.19
C SER A 188 9.64 5.70 -10.74
N VAL A 189 9.18 4.49 -10.36
CA VAL A 189 8.87 4.14 -8.97
C VAL A 189 10.13 4.29 -8.10
N ASN A 190 11.24 3.67 -8.51
CA ASN A 190 12.51 3.75 -7.78
C ASN A 190 13.02 5.19 -7.66
N GLU A 191 12.88 6.00 -8.71
CA GLU A 191 13.26 7.41 -8.68
C GLU A 191 12.43 8.20 -7.67
N ALA A 192 11.12 7.94 -7.59
CA ALA A 192 10.23 8.56 -6.62
C ALA A 192 10.68 8.27 -5.19
N PHE A 193 10.95 7.00 -4.87
CA PHE A 193 11.45 6.61 -3.55
C PHE A 193 12.84 7.19 -3.26
N ARG A 194 13.76 7.15 -4.21
CA ARG A 194 15.10 7.75 -4.06
C ARG A 194 15.03 9.24 -3.75
N LYS A 195 14.15 9.99 -4.44
CA LYS A 195 13.94 11.43 -4.19
C LYS A 195 13.35 11.72 -2.81
N SER A 196 12.54 10.81 -2.28
CA SER A 196 12.01 10.88 -0.91
C SER A 196 13.02 10.48 0.18
N GLY A 197 14.22 10.00 -0.21
CA GLY A 197 15.23 9.50 0.74
C GLY A 197 14.86 8.16 1.38
N LYS A 198 13.93 7.41 0.78
CA LYS A 198 13.43 6.13 1.29
C LYS A 198 13.85 4.99 0.38
N LYS A 199 13.87 3.78 0.94
CA LYS A 199 14.08 2.53 0.19
C LYS A 199 12.76 1.85 -0.10
N CYS A 200 12.69 1.21 -1.26
CA CYS A 200 11.53 0.42 -1.68
C CYS A 200 11.96 -0.82 -2.44
N ALA A 201 11.34 -1.93 -2.08
CA ALA A 201 11.34 -3.14 -2.89
C ALA A 201 10.28 -3.00 -3.98
N VAL A 202 10.63 -3.20 -5.25
CA VAL A 202 9.65 -3.22 -6.35
C VAL A 202 9.62 -4.61 -6.96
N ILE A 203 8.44 -5.22 -7.00
CA ILE A 203 8.16 -6.39 -7.86
C ILE A 203 7.35 -5.88 -9.04
N ALA A 204 7.83 -6.13 -10.26
CA ALA A 204 7.07 -5.88 -11.47
C ALA A 204 6.67 -7.17 -12.17
N GLN A 205 5.37 -7.33 -12.43
CA GLN A 205 4.82 -8.46 -13.15
C GLN A 205 4.05 -8.04 -14.40
N ARG A 206 4.07 -8.90 -15.40
CA ARG A 206 3.07 -8.90 -16.46
C ARG A 206 1.95 -9.85 -16.12
N ILE A 207 0.75 -9.45 -16.52
CA ILE A 207 -0.46 -10.25 -16.34
C ILE A 207 -1.29 -10.21 -17.63
N ALA A 208 -1.92 -11.34 -17.93
CA ALA A 208 -2.94 -11.44 -18.96
C ALA A 208 -4.13 -12.18 -18.32
N PRO A 209 -4.85 -11.51 -17.40
CA PRO A 209 -5.84 -12.15 -16.57
C PRO A 209 -7.06 -12.59 -17.40
N GLY A 210 -7.55 -13.81 -17.15
CA GLY A 210 -8.83 -14.26 -17.67
C GLY A 210 -10.01 -13.57 -16.96
N GLU A 211 -11.21 -13.66 -17.53
CA GLU A 211 -12.42 -13.10 -16.92
C GLU A 211 -12.69 -13.65 -15.51
N ASP A 212 -12.33 -14.91 -15.25
CA ASP A 212 -12.43 -15.54 -13.93
C ASP A 212 -11.52 -14.86 -12.90
N VAL A 213 -10.28 -14.55 -13.30
CA VAL A 213 -9.28 -13.88 -12.46
C VAL A 213 -9.76 -12.47 -12.10
N ILE A 214 -10.27 -11.72 -13.08
CA ILE A 214 -10.78 -10.36 -12.86
C ILE A 214 -11.98 -10.38 -11.90
N LYS A 215 -12.93 -11.29 -12.15
CA LYS A 215 -14.12 -11.42 -11.31
C LYS A 215 -13.76 -11.81 -9.88
N ASP A 216 -12.91 -12.82 -9.71
CA ASP A 216 -12.52 -13.28 -8.38
C ASP A 216 -11.75 -12.20 -7.58
N ALA A 217 -10.89 -11.43 -8.25
CA ALA A 217 -10.17 -10.32 -7.63
C ALA A 217 -11.16 -9.28 -7.09
N LYS A 218 -12.15 -8.91 -7.90
CA LYS A 218 -13.23 -8.00 -7.53
C LYS A 218 -14.07 -8.54 -6.37
N ASP A 219 -14.48 -9.81 -6.43
CA ASP A 219 -15.29 -10.45 -5.39
C ASP A 219 -14.54 -10.48 -4.04
N LYS A 220 -13.21 -10.56 -4.06
CA LYS A 220 -12.34 -10.49 -2.87
C LYS A 220 -11.90 -9.08 -2.48
N GLY A 221 -12.29 -8.05 -3.23
CA GLY A 221 -11.93 -6.66 -2.94
C GLY A 221 -10.43 -6.36 -3.05
N VAL A 222 -9.71 -7.08 -3.92
CA VAL A 222 -8.28 -6.88 -4.18
C VAL A 222 -8.04 -6.54 -5.66
N SER A 223 -6.87 -5.99 -5.97
CA SER A 223 -6.50 -5.73 -7.37
C SER A 223 -6.30 -7.02 -8.15
N VAL A 224 -6.49 -6.95 -9.46
CA VAL A 224 -6.18 -8.04 -10.39
C VAL A 224 -4.70 -8.41 -10.33
N GLY A 225 -3.82 -7.41 -10.13
CA GLY A 225 -2.39 -7.60 -9.90
C GLY A 225 -2.09 -8.47 -8.68
N LYS A 226 -2.56 -8.07 -7.50
CA LYS A 226 -2.38 -8.83 -6.27
C LYS A 226 -2.96 -10.24 -6.37
N TYR A 227 -4.17 -10.37 -6.92
CA TYR A 227 -4.80 -11.67 -7.10
C TYR A 227 -4.01 -12.59 -8.04
N SER A 228 -3.47 -12.04 -9.13
CA SER A 228 -2.59 -12.77 -10.06
C SER A 228 -1.29 -13.23 -9.39
N LEU A 229 -0.70 -12.41 -8.51
CA LEU A 229 0.47 -12.83 -7.72
C LEU A 229 0.12 -13.97 -6.78
N VAL A 230 -1.03 -13.90 -6.10
CA VAL A 230 -1.52 -14.97 -5.21
C VAL A 230 -1.72 -16.27 -5.99
N ARG A 231 -2.38 -16.23 -7.16
CA ARG A 231 -2.53 -17.44 -7.99
C ARG A 231 -1.17 -18.00 -8.44
N LYS A 232 -0.23 -17.15 -8.87
CA LYS A 232 1.14 -17.57 -9.20
C LYS A 232 1.83 -18.28 -8.01
N LEU A 233 1.66 -17.78 -6.79
CA LEU A 233 2.22 -18.42 -5.58
C LEU A 233 1.61 -19.80 -5.34
N ILE A 234 0.29 -19.94 -5.48
CA ILE A 234 -0.42 -21.21 -5.29
C ILE A 234 -0.06 -22.21 -6.37
N ASP A 235 -0.09 -21.81 -7.65
CA ASP A 235 0.20 -22.68 -8.80
C ASP A 235 1.64 -23.23 -8.75
N LYS A 236 2.55 -22.47 -8.16
CA LYS A 236 3.93 -22.90 -7.94
C LYS A 236 4.10 -23.74 -6.67
N GLY A 237 3.08 -23.87 -5.82
CA GLY A 237 3.21 -24.59 -4.56
C GLY A 237 4.08 -23.85 -3.54
N ALA A 238 4.11 -22.51 -3.59
CA ALA A 238 4.74 -21.66 -2.57
C ALA A 238 3.91 -21.59 -1.26
N VAL A 239 2.90 -22.46 -1.14
CA VAL A 239 2.06 -22.67 0.04
C VAL A 239 2.16 -24.14 0.37
N ALA A 240 2.68 -24.47 1.56
CA ALA A 240 2.70 -25.86 2.02
C ALA A 240 1.36 -26.18 2.70
N PRO A 241 0.74 -27.34 2.41
CA PRO A 241 -0.25 -27.89 3.33
C PRO A 241 0.46 -28.17 4.66
N ASP A 242 -0.18 -27.85 5.79
CA ASP A 242 0.31 -28.34 7.08
C ASP A 242 0.31 -29.89 7.05
N VAL A 243 1.36 -30.48 7.59
CA VAL A 243 1.62 -31.92 7.52
C VAL A 243 0.97 -32.67 8.69
N ASN A 244 0.34 -31.97 9.64
CA ASN A 244 -0.17 -32.55 10.90
C ASN A 244 -1.68 -32.37 11.17
N ASP A 245 -2.48 -31.83 10.25
CA ASP A 245 -3.93 -31.67 10.46
C ASP A 245 -4.72 -32.31 9.31
N ASP A 246 -5.28 -33.47 9.59
CA ASP A 246 -6.15 -34.27 8.73
C ASP A 246 -7.55 -33.63 8.49
N ARG A 247 -7.75 -32.38 8.92
CA ARG A 247 -8.93 -31.58 8.66
C ARG A 247 -8.59 -30.45 7.68
N ASN A 248 -8.95 -30.59 6.40
CA ASN A 248 -9.15 -29.47 5.46
C ASN A 248 -8.21 -28.25 5.68
N LEU A 249 -6.92 -28.44 5.42
CA LEU A 249 -5.85 -27.60 5.94
C LEU A 249 -5.59 -26.27 5.22
N PHE A 250 -6.58 -25.80 4.50
CA PHE A 250 -6.69 -24.39 4.17
C PHE A 250 -8.14 -24.02 4.45
N GLY A 251 -8.38 -22.82 4.98
CA GLY A 251 -9.64 -22.15 4.67
C GLY A 251 -9.75 -21.94 3.16
N ASP A 252 -10.18 -20.77 2.72
CA ASP A 252 -9.94 -20.38 1.34
C ASP A 252 -8.50 -19.80 1.27
N PRO A 253 -7.47 -20.57 0.83
CA PRO A 253 -6.08 -20.12 0.88
C PRO A 253 -5.85 -18.90 0.00
N ILE A 254 -6.66 -18.76 -1.06
CA ILE A 254 -6.63 -17.60 -1.92
C ILE A 254 -7.06 -16.38 -1.12
N SER A 255 -8.17 -16.46 -0.38
CA SER A 255 -8.64 -15.35 0.47
C SER A 255 -7.66 -15.02 1.59
N GLU A 256 -7.06 -16.02 2.22
CA GLU A 256 -6.04 -15.81 3.26
C GLU A 256 -4.80 -15.08 2.73
N LEU A 257 -4.26 -15.50 1.59
CA LEU A 257 -3.14 -14.82 0.93
C LEU A 257 -3.53 -13.43 0.39
N CYS A 258 -4.77 -13.26 -0.10
CA CYS A 258 -5.27 -11.95 -0.54
C CYS A 258 -5.29 -10.93 0.61
N ASN A 259 -5.44 -11.38 1.85
CA ASN A 259 -5.38 -10.52 3.04
C ASN A 259 -3.95 -10.24 3.51
N MET A 260 -2.93 -10.94 3.00
CA MET A 260 -1.55 -10.68 3.37
C MET A 260 -1.02 -9.37 2.76
N PRO A 261 -0.18 -8.62 3.48
CA PRO A 261 0.59 -7.50 2.94
C PRO A 261 1.43 -7.88 1.72
N ILE A 262 1.60 -6.95 0.76
CA ILE A 262 2.42 -7.17 -0.44
C ILE A 262 3.86 -7.55 -0.09
N LYS A 263 4.43 -6.97 0.97
CA LYS A 263 5.77 -7.32 1.45
C LYS A 263 5.91 -8.82 1.81
N ASP A 264 4.85 -9.44 2.32
CA ASP A 264 4.90 -10.84 2.78
C ASP A 264 4.73 -11.78 1.58
N LEU A 265 3.79 -11.47 0.69
CA LEU A 265 3.64 -12.16 -0.60
C LEU A 265 4.91 -12.06 -1.44
N SER A 266 5.57 -10.91 -1.40
CA SER A 266 6.86 -10.65 -2.04
C SER A 266 7.98 -11.53 -1.47
N LEU A 267 8.03 -11.72 -0.15
CA LEU A 267 8.98 -12.61 0.52
C LEU A 267 8.77 -14.06 0.10
N MET A 268 7.52 -14.53 0.15
CA MET A 268 7.15 -15.86 -0.35
C MET A 268 7.57 -16.04 -1.81
N TYR A 269 7.23 -15.07 -2.65
CA TYR A 269 7.55 -15.10 -4.06
C TYR A 269 9.05 -15.20 -4.29
N SER A 270 9.82 -14.30 -3.70
CA SER A 270 11.27 -14.21 -3.93
C SER A 270 12.07 -15.41 -3.44
N THR A 271 11.71 -16.00 -2.30
CA THR A 271 12.37 -17.20 -1.77
C THR A 271 12.07 -18.42 -2.61
N TYR A 272 10.83 -18.55 -3.08
CA TYR A 272 10.44 -19.60 -4.02
C TYR A 272 11.17 -19.48 -5.37
N VAL A 273 11.26 -18.26 -5.92
CA VAL A 273 12.00 -17.96 -7.16
C VAL A 273 13.44 -18.45 -7.10
N ASN A 274 14.16 -18.09 -6.04
CA ASN A 274 15.60 -18.36 -5.92
C ASN A 274 15.90 -19.86 -5.86
N TYR A 275 14.89 -20.67 -5.56
CA TYR A 275 14.97 -22.11 -5.50
C TYR A 275 14.77 -22.80 -6.86
N ALA A 276 13.81 -22.35 -7.66
CA ALA A 276 13.47 -23.00 -8.93
C ALA A 276 14.50 -22.79 -10.07
N ALA A 277 15.57 -22.02 -9.83
CA ALA A 277 16.41 -21.42 -10.86
C ALA A 277 17.88 -21.86 -10.81
N GLY A 278 18.21 -22.92 -11.55
CA GLY A 278 19.47 -22.98 -12.32
C GLY A 278 19.40 -22.19 -13.65
N GLY A 279 18.34 -21.38 -13.81
CA GLY A 279 18.06 -20.50 -14.94
C GLY A 279 16.86 -19.62 -14.57
N ASP A 280 16.78 -18.40 -15.10
CA ASP A 280 15.72 -17.43 -14.83
C ASP A 280 14.33 -18.05 -15.10
N PRO A 281 13.51 -18.35 -14.08
CA PRO A 281 12.23 -19.00 -14.26
C PRO A 281 11.15 -18.05 -14.79
N PHE A 282 11.52 -16.82 -15.21
CA PHE A 282 10.64 -15.78 -15.74
C PHE A 282 10.96 -15.34 -17.17
N SER A 283 11.33 -16.27 -18.04
CA SER A 283 11.05 -16.05 -19.46
C SER A 283 9.52 -16.03 -19.67
N GLY A 284 8.87 -14.91 -19.34
CA GLY A 284 7.42 -14.74 -19.39
C GLY A 284 6.89 -13.55 -18.60
N ASP A 285 6.76 -13.69 -17.28
CA ASP A 285 5.71 -12.92 -16.56
C ASP A 285 6.14 -12.08 -15.35
N VAL A 286 7.40 -12.08 -14.90
CA VAL A 286 7.89 -11.16 -13.85
C VAL A 286 9.25 -10.60 -14.26
N VAL A 287 9.28 -9.31 -14.57
CA VAL A 287 10.29 -8.73 -15.47
C VAL A 287 11.41 -8.05 -14.69
N TYR A 288 11.17 -7.67 -13.43
CA TYR A 288 12.12 -6.87 -12.68
C TYR A 288 11.96 -6.96 -11.16
N LYS A 289 13.10 -7.13 -10.47
CA LYS A 289 13.26 -6.95 -9.02
C LYS A 289 14.31 -5.84 -8.82
N SER A 290 14.05 -4.88 -7.94
CA SER A 290 15.05 -3.85 -7.60
C SER A 290 16.14 -4.41 -6.67
N ASP A 291 17.35 -3.85 -6.71
CA ASP A 291 18.48 -4.25 -5.85
C ASP A 291 18.24 -3.90 -4.37
N ASP A 292 17.30 -3.00 -4.08
CA ASP A 292 16.92 -2.55 -2.72
C ASP A 292 15.85 -3.45 -2.07
N PHE A 293 15.81 -4.73 -2.45
CA PHE A 293 14.85 -5.70 -1.96
C PHE A 293 15.12 -6.09 -0.50
N ASN A 294 14.84 -5.17 0.43
CA ASN A 294 15.02 -5.39 1.85
C ASN A 294 13.68 -5.68 2.52
N PHE A 295 13.50 -6.93 2.94
CA PHE A 295 12.38 -7.38 3.75
C PHE A 295 12.53 -6.96 5.20
N SER A 296 12.56 -5.65 5.47
CA SER A 296 12.69 -5.19 6.84
C SER A 296 11.51 -5.68 7.69
N GLY A 297 11.82 -6.05 8.93
CA GLY A 297 10.88 -6.72 9.83
C GLY A 297 11.07 -8.23 9.88
N TYR A 298 11.68 -8.85 8.87
CA TYR A 298 12.09 -10.25 8.92
C TYR A 298 13.61 -10.41 9.07
N CYS A 299 14.02 -11.49 9.70
CA CYS A 299 15.39 -11.97 9.65
C CYS A 299 15.77 -12.20 8.18
N ALA A 300 16.94 -11.72 7.76
CA ALA A 300 17.41 -11.93 6.40
C ALA A 300 17.48 -13.42 6.07
N VAL A 301 17.05 -13.80 4.86
CA VAL A 301 17.00 -15.22 4.42
C VAL A 301 18.37 -15.91 4.58
N ASN A 302 19.46 -15.20 4.32
CA ASN A 302 20.83 -15.73 4.51
C ASN A 302 21.18 -15.97 5.98
N ASN A 303 20.64 -15.17 6.91
CA ASN A 303 20.81 -15.40 8.34
C ASN A 303 20.09 -16.68 8.78
N ALA A 304 18.96 -17.02 8.15
CA ALA A 304 18.24 -18.26 8.43
C ALA A 304 19.14 -19.50 8.20
N LEU A 305 19.89 -19.53 7.08
CA LEU A 305 20.89 -20.57 6.83
C LEU A 305 22.02 -20.52 7.85
N THR A 306 22.60 -19.35 8.10
CA THR A 306 23.70 -19.19 9.05
C THR A 306 23.32 -19.66 10.46
N ASN A 307 22.09 -19.41 10.90
CA ASN A 307 21.57 -19.86 12.19
C ASN A 307 21.52 -21.39 12.26
N VAL A 308 21.05 -22.06 11.19
CA VAL A 308 21.04 -23.52 11.10
C VAL A 308 22.45 -24.09 11.15
N LEU A 309 23.34 -23.58 10.31
CA LEU A 309 24.73 -24.05 10.25
C LEU A 309 25.44 -23.87 11.60
N SER A 310 25.24 -22.71 12.23
CA SER A 310 25.82 -22.42 13.55
C SER A 310 25.31 -23.36 14.64
N ARG A 311 24.00 -23.69 14.65
CA ARG A 311 23.41 -24.65 15.58
C ARG A 311 24.00 -26.05 15.40
N GLU A 312 24.20 -26.47 14.15
CA GLU A 312 24.70 -27.80 13.81
C GLU A 312 26.24 -27.89 13.87
N GLY A 313 26.94 -26.80 14.23
CA GLY A 313 28.40 -26.75 14.25
C GLY A 313 29.03 -26.92 12.86
N LYS A 314 28.33 -26.49 11.81
CA LYS A 314 28.71 -26.60 10.40
C LYS A 314 28.96 -25.23 9.78
N THR A 315 29.56 -25.23 8.60
CA THR A 315 29.86 -24.06 7.78
C THR A 315 29.20 -24.18 6.40
N GLN A 316 29.32 -23.15 5.56
CA GLN A 316 28.81 -23.24 4.20
C GLN A 316 29.56 -24.26 3.34
N GLU A 317 30.81 -24.60 3.69
CA GLU A 317 31.62 -25.60 2.99
C GLU A 317 31.08 -27.02 3.19
N ASP A 318 30.33 -27.25 4.26
CA ASP A 318 29.69 -28.54 4.54
C ASP A 318 28.41 -28.77 3.73
N VAL A 319 27.92 -27.74 3.03
CA VAL A 319 26.62 -27.75 2.35
C VAL A 319 26.79 -28.14 0.88
N LEU A 320 26.32 -29.35 0.54
CA LEU A 320 26.25 -29.83 -0.83
C LEU A 320 25.15 -29.12 -1.62
N SER A 321 23.97 -28.99 -1.02
CA SER A 321 22.87 -28.21 -1.61
C SER A 321 21.91 -27.71 -0.54
N LYS A 322 21.18 -26.64 -0.85
CA LYS A 322 20.24 -25.99 0.07
C LYS A 322 19.02 -25.43 -0.65
N ARG A 323 17.89 -25.36 0.06
CA ARG A 323 16.64 -24.76 -0.40
C ARG A 323 16.02 -23.99 0.76
N ILE A 324 15.53 -22.77 0.52
CA ILE A 324 14.89 -21.97 1.57
C ILE A 324 13.59 -21.41 1.02
N TYR A 325 12.47 -21.71 1.68
CA TYR A 325 11.15 -21.20 1.34
C TYR A 325 10.61 -20.35 2.47
N ALA A 326 10.09 -19.17 2.18
CA ALA A 326 9.23 -18.46 3.11
C ALA A 326 7.79 -18.92 2.91
N ILE A 327 7.18 -19.42 3.97
CA ILE A 327 5.80 -19.93 3.96
C ILE A 327 5.04 -19.23 5.09
N ALA A 328 3.82 -18.79 4.80
CA ALA A 328 2.89 -18.31 5.82
C ALA A 328 2.12 -19.49 6.42
N GLU A 329 2.16 -19.63 7.75
CA GLU A 329 1.25 -20.51 8.48
C GLU A 329 0.22 -19.67 9.23
N PHE A 330 -1.07 -19.97 9.05
CA PHE A 330 -2.14 -19.22 9.70
C PHE A 330 -2.45 -19.80 11.09
N ARG A 331 -2.30 -18.97 12.12
CA ARG A 331 -2.65 -19.31 13.52
C ARG A 331 -3.81 -18.45 13.97
N GLY A 332 -5.00 -19.03 14.04
CA GLY A 332 -6.21 -18.30 14.39
C GLY A 332 -6.50 -17.13 13.42
N GLY A 333 -6.23 -17.31 12.13
CA GLY A 333 -6.39 -16.29 11.10
C GLY A 333 -5.25 -15.26 11.01
N THR A 334 -4.26 -15.33 11.89
CA THR A 334 -3.07 -14.46 11.82
C THR A 334 -1.94 -15.20 11.09
N PRO A 335 -1.42 -14.69 9.97
CA PRO A 335 -0.29 -15.30 9.28
C PRO A 335 0.98 -15.15 10.14
N VAL A 336 1.69 -16.25 10.32
CA VAL A 336 3.03 -16.29 10.90
C VAL A 336 3.99 -16.81 9.84
N MET A 337 4.99 -16.00 9.51
CA MET A 337 5.97 -16.35 8.49
C MET A 337 7.06 -17.26 9.05
N TYR A 338 7.36 -18.34 8.31
CA TYR A 338 8.45 -19.26 8.60
C TYR A 338 9.36 -19.44 7.39
N TYR A 339 10.66 -19.56 7.64
CA TYR A 339 11.61 -20.10 6.67
C TYR A 339 11.74 -21.62 6.85
N TYR A 340 11.47 -22.34 5.77
CA TYR A 340 11.69 -23.78 5.64
C TYR A 340 13.02 -23.98 4.94
N VAL A 341 14.04 -24.38 5.70
CA VAL A 341 15.40 -24.58 5.22
C VAL A 341 15.66 -26.07 5.04
N TYR A 342 15.89 -26.50 3.82
CA TYR A 342 16.31 -27.85 3.45
C TYR A 342 17.78 -27.84 3.11
N ILE A 343 18.55 -28.78 3.67
CA ILE A 343 20.01 -28.86 3.47
C ILE A 343 20.42 -30.31 3.22
N LYS A 344 21.21 -30.53 2.17
CA LYS A 344 22.02 -31.74 2.02
C LYS A 344 23.46 -31.40 2.37
N TYR A 345 24.06 -32.19 3.24
CA TYR A 345 25.46 -32.01 3.62
C TYR A 345 26.38 -32.92 2.81
N GLU A 346 27.61 -32.49 2.59
CA GLU A 346 28.67 -33.29 1.94
C GLU A 346 28.93 -34.61 2.69
N SER A 347 28.82 -34.61 4.02
CA SER A 347 28.96 -35.80 4.86
C SER A 347 27.85 -36.84 4.68
N SER A 348 26.69 -36.43 4.14
CA SER A 348 25.49 -37.25 4.05
C SER A 348 24.65 -36.85 2.83
N PRO A 349 25.16 -37.04 1.60
CA PRO A 349 24.57 -36.48 0.37
C PRO A 349 23.18 -37.04 0.03
N ASN A 350 22.83 -38.20 0.60
CA ASN A 350 21.56 -38.88 0.40
C ASN A 350 20.50 -38.51 1.45
N ILE A 351 20.84 -37.73 2.46
CA ILE A 351 19.92 -37.29 3.53
C ILE A 351 19.66 -35.80 3.34
N GLU A 352 18.38 -35.42 3.29
CA GLU A 352 17.97 -34.02 3.29
C GLU A 352 17.45 -33.64 4.67
N HIS A 353 18.16 -32.75 5.33
CA HIS A 353 17.78 -32.23 6.64
C HIS A 353 16.80 -31.07 6.47
N PHE A 354 15.81 -30.99 7.35
CA PHE A 354 14.79 -29.95 7.32
C PHE A 354 14.77 -29.16 8.64
N TYR A 355 14.71 -27.83 8.51
CA TYR A 355 14.63 -26.88 9.62
C TYR A 355 13.52 -25.87 9.39
N LYS A 356 12.70 -25.67 10.42
CA LYS A 356 11.67 -24.62 10.44
C LYS A 356 12.13 -23.47 11.30
N ILE A 357 12.14 -22.26 10.76
CA ILE A 357 12.69 -21.08 11.40
C ILE A 357 11.64 -19.99 11.40
N ASP A 358 11.33 -19.43 12.57
CA ASP A 358 10.46 -18.27 12.67
C ASP A 358 11.11 -17.09 11.91
N ALA A 359 10.42 -16.56 10.89
CA ALA A 359 11.02 -15.58 9.98
C ALA A 359 11.25 -14.22 10.65
N LEU A 360 10.49 -13.91 11.71
CA LEU A 360 10.63 -12.65 12.46
C LEU A 360 11.88 -12.68 13.35
N SER A 361 12.02 -13.72 14.16
CA SER A 361 13.07 -13.86 15.18
C SER A 361 14.32 -14.57 14.69
N GLY A 362 14.23 -15.37 13.63
CA GLY A 362 15.30 -16.27 13.18
C GLY A 362 15.48 -17.50 14.09
N THR A 363 14.56 -17.75 15.02
CA THR A 363 14.61 -18.87 15.96
C THR A 363 14.21 -20.18 15.29
N ILE A 364 14.99 -21.25 15.50
CA ILE A 364 14.68 -22.57 14.95
C ILE A 364 13.60 -23.23 15.83
N SER A 365 12.43 -23.49 15.26
CA SER A 365 11.22 -23.97 15.95
C SER A 365 10.98 -25.48 15.86
N GLY A 366 11.74 -26.20 15.02
CA GLY A 366 11.68 -27.65 14.89
C GLY A 366 12.77 -28.22 13.99
N THR A 367 13.05 -29.53 14.13
CA THR A 367 14.02 -30.30 13.33
C THR A 367 13.48 -31.71 13.08
N CYS A 368 13.60 -32.19 11.84
CA CYS A 368 13.43 -33.60 11.50
C CYS A 368 14.53 -34.00 10.49
N ALA A 369 15.09 -35.20 10.67
CA ALA A 369 16.09 -35.79 9.80
C ALA A 369 15.45 -36.76 8.81
#